data_AF-A0A7S1CWI6-F1
#
_entry.id   AF-A0A7S1CWI6-F1
#
_cell.length_a   1.000
_cell.length_b   1.000
_cell.length_c   1.000
_cell.angle_alpha   90.00
_cell.angle_beta   90.00
_cell.angle_gamma   90.00
#
_symmetry.space_group_name_H-M   'P 1'
#
loop_
_entity.id
_entity.type
_entity.pdbx_description
1 polymer ?
#
loop_
_entity_poly.entity_id
_entity_poly.type
_entity_poly.pdbx_seq_one_letter_code
_entity_poly.pdbx_strand_id
1 'polypeptide(L)'
;GVPHAASALASMVLIGEAPLATVAAEDKSDIVAAFVSQLPLREDEDEAKVCHDGFCDLIESGSAPIDLNSILRIIGETMSHIREGEDLALPETQFRFARILRRLQKDVPKDTMEKVFHYLSDDAKGCIKSLFQEYKRHHSASVVTP
;
A
#
# COMPACT_ATOMS: atom_id res chain seq x y z
N GLY A 1 -2.06 11.90 -22.90
CA GLY A 1 -2.93 10.90 -22.28
C GLY A 1 -3.99 11.62 -21.49
N VAL A 2 -5.22 11.11 -21.50
CA VAL A 2 -6.25 11.59 -20.58
C VAL A 2 -5.78 11.20 -19.17
N PRO A 3 -5.69 12.10 -18.19
CA PRO A 3 -5.37 11.71 -16.83
C PRO A 3 -6.46 10.77 -16.32
N HIS A 4 -6.11 9.55 -15.92
CA HIS A 4 -7.06 8.67 -15.25
C HIS A 4 -7.44 9.28 -13.90
N ALA A 5 -8.65 8.97 -13.45
CA ALA A 5 -9.19 9.50 -12.20
C ALA A 5 -8.27 9.18 -11.00
N ALA A 6 -7.56 8.05 -11.02
CA ALA A 6 -6.64 7.65 -9.98
C ALA A 6 -5.43 8.59 -9.88
N SER A 7 -4.75 8.93 -10.98
CA SER A 7 -3.67 9.93 -11.02
C SER A 7 -4.10 11.31 -10.56
N ALA A 8 -5.31 11.73 -10.93
CA ALA A 8 -5.84 13.01 -10.50
C ALA A 8 -6.03 13.04 -8.98
N LEU A 9 -6.59 11.97 -8.40
CA LEU A 9 -6.73 11.84 -6.95
C LEU A 9 -5.38 11.68 -6.25
N ALA A 10 -4.45 10.89 -6.81
CA ALA A 10 -3.09 10.75 -6.30
C ALA A 10 -2.40 12.11 -6.24
N SER A 11 -2.47 12.90 -7.31
CA SER A 11 -1.91 14.25 -7.35
C SER A 11 -2.53 15.18 -6.30
N MET A 12 -3.85 15.07 -6.08
CA MET A 12 -4.58 15.83 -5.06
C MET A 12 -4.19 15.43 -3.62
N VAL A 13 -3.85 14.17 -3.41
CA VAL A 13 -3.61 13.58 -2.10
C VAL A 13 -2.13 13.64 -1.70
N LEU A 14 -1.21 13.54 -2.66
CA LEU A 14 0.22 13.36 -2.45
C LEU A 14 1.03 14.66 -2.61
N ILE A 15 0.56 15.61 -3.42
CA ILE A 15 1.28 16.87 -3.67
C ILE A 15 0.87 17.89 -2.61
N GLY A 16 1.78 18.25 -1.70
CA GLY A 16 1.56 19.25 -0.64
C GLY A 16 1.24 20.68 -1.14
N GLU A 17 1.42 20.95 -2.43
CA GLU A 17 1.06 22.21 -3.12
C GLU A 17 -0.15 22.06 -4.06
N ALA A 18 -0.88 20.94 -4.00
CA ALA A 18 -2.16 20.82 -4.69
C ALA A 18 -3.15 21.89 -4.16
N PRO A 19 -4.15 22.32 -4.96
CA PRO A 19 -5.14 23.34 -4.58
C PRO A 19 -6.01 22.97 -3.35
N LEU A 20 -5.71 21.86 -2.68
CA LEU A 20 -6.33 21.36 -1.46
C LEU A 20 -5.59 21.72 -0.17
N ALA A 21 -4.46 22.42 -0.20
CA ALA A 21 -3.86 22.98 1.02
C ALA A 21 -4.86 23.88 1.80
N THR A 22 -5.91 24.35 1.12
CA THR A 22 -7.02 25.17 1.66
C THR A 22 -8.35 24.44 1.83
N VAL A 23 -8.43 23.13 1.55
CA VAL A 23 -9.69 22.38 1.59
C VAL A 23 -9.89 21.69 2.94
N ALA A 24 -11.14 21.59 3.37
CA ALA A 24 -11.49 21.12 4.71
C ALA A 24 -10.96 19.69 4.93
N ALA A 25 -10.60 19.38 6.19
CA ALA A 25 -10.09 18.06 6.55
C ALA A 25 -11.08 16.92 6.23
N GLU A 26 -12.37 17.23 6.18
CA GLU A 26 -13.46 16.29 5.84
C GLU A 26 -13.41 15.88 4.37
N ASP A 27 -13.25 16.84 3.44
CA ASP A 27 -13.09 16.55 2.01
C ASP A 27 -11.82 15.73 1.73
N LYS A 28 -10.75 15.94 2.51
CA LYS A 28 -9.50 15.16 2.37
C LYS A 28 -9.73 13.68 2.67
N SER A 29 -10.58 13.34 3.64
CA SER A 29 -10.88 11.94 3.97
C SER A 29 -11.61 11.24 2.84
N ASP A 30 -12.60 11.92 2.22
CA ASP A 30 -13.38 11.35 1.12
C ASP A 30 -12.53 11.15 -0.14
N ILE A 31 -11.64 12.09 -0.44
CA ILE A 31 -10.71 11.99 -1.56
C ILE A 31 -9.73 10.82 -1.35
N VAL A 32 -9.21 10.64 -0.13
CA VAL A 32 -8.36 9.47 0.18
C VAL A 32 -9.14 8.17 0.07
N ALA A 33 -10.37 8.10 0.59
CA ALA A 33 -11.20 6.90 0.46
C ALA A 33 -11.47 6.56 -1.01
N ALA A 34 -11.78 7.55 -1.84
CA ALA A 34 -11.96 7.39 -3.27
C ALA A 34 -10.67 6.92 -3.97
N PHE A 35 -9.52 7.47 -3.59
CA PHE A 35 -8.21 7.04 -4.11
C PHE A 35 -7.91 5.57 -3.74
N VAL A 36 -8.04 5.21 -2.47
CA VAL A 36 -7.81 3.85 -1.95
C VAL A 36 -8.75 2.84 -2.60
N SER A 37 -9.99 3.23 -2.91
CA SER A 37 -10.96 2.36 -3.58
C SER A 37 -10.57 1.97 -5.01
N GLN A 38 -9.70 2.73 -5.66
CA GLN A 38 -9.23 2.46 -7.03
C GLN A 38 -7.98 1.57 -7.07
N LEU A 39 -7.40 1.25 -5.92
CA LEU A 39 -6.22 0.39 -5.83
C LEU A 39 -6.60 -1.09 -5.65
N PRO A 40 -5.80 -2.01 -6.19
CA PRO A 40 -4.58 -1.78 -6.99
C PRO A 40 -4.87 -1.38 -8.44
N LEU A 41 -4.06 -0.46 -8.98
CA LEU A 41 -4.10 -0.12 -10.40
C LEU A 41 -3.32 -1.15 -11.21
N ARG A 42 -3.88 -1.51 -12.37
CA ARG A 42 -3.33 -2.55 -13.26
C ARG A 42 -3.29 -2.14 -14.73
N GLU A 43 -4.14 -1.20 -15.13
CA GLU A 43 -4.30 -0.84 -16.55
C GLU A 43 -3.13 -0.01 -17.10
N ASP A 44 -2.45 0.74 -16.23
CA ASP A 44 -1.29 1.58 -16.57
C ASP A 44 -0.19 1.36 -15.52
N GLU A 45 0.90 0.71 -15.93
CA GLU A 45 2.01 0.30 -15.04
C GLU A 45 2.78 1.51 -14.48
N ASP A 46 2.96 2.57 -15.26
CA ASP A 46 3.64 3.78 -14.82
C ASP A 46 2.80 4.51 -13.77
N GLU A 47 1.50 4.63 -14.03
CA GLU A 47 0.54 5.20 -13.08
C GLU A 47 0.38 4.34 -11.82
N ALA A 48 0.38 3.01 -11.97
CA ALA A 48 0.33 2.07 -10.86
C ALA A 48 1.51 2.28 -9.91
N LYS A 49 2.74 2.39 -10.44
CA LYS A 49 3.94 2.63 -9.62
C LYS A 49 3.80 3.91 -8.80
N VAL A 50 3.37 5.01 -9.41
CA VAL A 50 3.18 6.30 -8.72
C VAL A 50 2.11 6.21 -7.66
N CYS A 51 0.96 5.58 -7.96
CA CYS A 51 -0.15 5.48 -7.02
C CYS A 51 0.17 4.54 -5.85
N HIS A 52 0.83 3.41 -6.09
CA HIS A 52 1.25 2.48 -5.04
C HIS A 52 2.32 3.09 -4.12
N ASP A 53 3.23 3.90 -4.66
CA ASP A 53 4.23 4.62 -3.85
C ASP A 53 3.58 5.70 -2.99
N GLY A 54 2.68 6.49 -3.58
CA GLY A 54 1.90 7.47 -2.82
C GLY A 54 1.00 6.87 -1.76
N PHE A 55 0.41 5.70 -2.04
CA PHE A 55 -0.33 4.94 -1.04
C PHE A 55 0.55 4.60 0.18
N CYS A 56 1.83 4.27 -0.02
CA CYS A 56 2.76 4.08 1.08
C CYS A 56 3.00 5.39 1.85
N ASP A 57 3.11 6.54 1.18
CA ASP A 57 3.27 7.86 1.83
C ASP A 57 2.10 8.19 2.75
N LEU A 58 0.88 7.87 2.33
CA LEU A 58 -0.32 8.11 3.14
C LEU A 58 -0.34 7.29 4.43
N ILE A 59 0.03 6.02 4.33
CA ILE A 59 0.10 5.14 5.51
C ILE A 59 1.23 5.57 6.44
N GLU A 60 2.40 5.89 5.88
CA GLU A 60 3.58 6.21 6.67
C GLU A 60 3.48 7.59 7.34
N SER A 61 2.87 8.58 6.68
CA SER A 61 2.58 9.89 7.26
C SER A 61 1.55 9.83 8.39
N GLY A 62 0.71 8.78 8.44
CA GLY A 62 -0.40 8.66 9.39
C GLY A 62 -1.47 9.74 9.22
N SER A 63 -1.43 10.47 8.09
CA SER A 63 -2.28 11.63 7.83
C SER A 63 -3.66 11.26 7.27
N ALA A 64 -3.85 9.99 6.90
CA ALA A 64 -5.09 9.50 6.32
C ALA A 64 -5.65 8.29 7.08
N PRO A 65 -6.96 8.25 7.36
CA PRO A 65 -7.62 7.12 7.99
C PRO A 65 -7.86 6.00 6.97
N ILE A 66 -6.81 5.25 6.63
CA ILE A 66 -6.92 4.05 5.78
C ILE A 66 -7.15 2.85 6.69
N ASP A 67 -8.23 2.11 6.45
CA ASP A 67 -8.58 0.94 7.25
C ASP A 67 -7.63 -0.25 6.98
N LEU A 68 -7.48 -1.11 7.99
CA LEU A 68 -6.58 -2.26 7.91
C LEU A 68 -6.94 -3.23 6.79
N ASN A 69 -8.23 -3.38 6.45
CA ASN A 69 -8.66 -4.29 5.39
C ASN A 69 -8.19 -3.79 4.03
N SER A 70 -8.39 -2.50 3.75
CA SER A 70 -7.89 -1.86 2.53
C SER A 70 -6.38 -1.98 2.41
N ILE A 71 -5.62 -1.76 3.50
CA ILE A 71 -4.15 -1.89 3.47
C ILE A 71 -3.73 -3.31 3.11
N LEU A 72 -4.26 -4.30 3.80
CA LEU A 72 -3.89 -5.70 3.54
C LEU A 72 -4.34 -6.16 2.16
N ARG A 73 -5.54 -5.76 1.71
CA ARG A 73 -6.06 -6.10 0.39
C ARG A 73 -5.18 -5.54 -0.72
N ILE A 74 -4.92 -4.22 -0.70
CA ILE A 74 -4.15 -3.54 -1.74
C ILE A 74 -2.74 -4.14 -1.81
N ILE A 75 -2.03 -4.23 -0.69
CA ILE A 75 -0.68 -4.81 -0.67
C ILE A 75 -0.68 -6.27 -1.17
N GLY A 76 -1.63 -7.08 -0.70
CA GLY A 76 -1.71 -8.49 -1.07
C GLY A 76 -2.01 -8.69 -2.55
N GLU A 77 -2.96 -7.95 -3.11
CA GLU A 77 -3.34 -8.01 -4.52
C GLU A 77 -2.24 -7.45 -5.43
N THR A 78 -1.65 -6.29 -5.12
CA THR A 78 -0.52 -5.74 -5.90
C THR A 78 0.63 -6.74 -5.98
N MET A 79 0.99 -7.37 -4.86
CA MET A 79 2.07 -8.37 -4.83
C MET A 79 1.70 -9.67 -5.55
N SER A 80 0.42 -10.05 -5.56
CA SER A 80 -0.06 -11.18 -6.38
C SER A 80 0.20 -10.91 -7.86
N HIS A 81 -0.20 -9.74 -8.34
CA HIS A 81 -0.01 -9.37 -9.75
C HIS A 81 1.47 -9.24 -10.13
N ILE A 82 2.30 -8.69 -9.24
CA ILE A 82 3.77 -8.66 -9.45
C ILE A 82 4.33 -10.08 -9.58
N ARG A 83 3.84 -11.02 -8.77
CA ARG A 83 4.24 -12.43 -8.85
C ARG A 83 3.76 -13.10 -10.14
N GLU A 84 2.65 -12.65 -10.72
CA GLU A 84 2.15 -13.08 -12.02
C GLU A 84 2.92 -12.45 -13.20
N GLY A 85 3.77 -11.45 -12.93
CA GLY A 85 4.68 -10.83 -13.90
C GLY A 85 4.33 -9.39 -14.29
N GLU A 86 3.35 -8.75 -13.63
CA GLU A 86 2.99 -7.35 -13.86
C GLU A 86 3.99 -6.39 -13.18
N ASP A 87 4.37 -5.28 -13.82
CA ASP A 87 5.29 -4.29 -13.24
C ASP A 87 4.52 -3.16 -12.55
N LEU A 88 3.82 -3.47 -11.45
CA LEU A 88 2.90 -2.52 -10.79
C LEU A 88 3.52 -1.66 -9.71
N ALA A 89 4.71 -2.01 -9.21
CA ALA A 89 5.36 -1.27 -8.13
C ALA A 89 6.88 -1.41 -8.20
N LEU A 90 7.58 -0.31 -7.98
CA LEU A 90 9.04 -0.29 -7.91
C LEU A 90 9.55 -1.17 -6.75
N PRO A 91 10.78 -1.71 -6.83
CA PRO A 91 11.36 -2.52 -5.76
C PRO A 91 11.36 -1.82 -4.39
N GLU A 92 11.55 -0.49 -4.38
CA GLU A 92 11.46 0.31 -3.17
C GLU A 92 10.06 0.29 -2.57
N THR A 93 9.03 0.49 -3.38
CA THR A 93 7.62 0.42 -2.96
C THR A 93 7.27 -0.96 -2.42
N GLN A 94 7.76 -2.05 -3.04
CA GLN A 94 7.59 -3.41 -2.52
C GLN A 94 8.25 -3.60 -1.15
N PHE A 95 9.42 -3.00 -0.93
CA PHE A 95 10.07 -2.99 0.39
C PHE A 95 9.26 -2.18 1.42
N ARG A 96 8.69 -1.04 1.02
CA ARG A 96 7.80 -0.23 1.86
C ARG A 96 6.55 -1.01 2.26
N PHE A 97 5.94 -1.78 1.34
CA PHE A 97 4.84 -2.69 1.67
C PHE A 97 5.21 -3.67 2.79
N ALA A 98 6.36 -4.34 2.69
CA ALA A 98 6.81 -5.26 3.72
C ALA A 98 7.04 -4.56 5.08
N ARG A 99 7.61 -3.35 5.06
CA ARG A 99 7.81 -2.52 6.26
C ARG A 99 6.49 -2.12 6.91
N ILE A 100 5.51 -1.68 6.12
CA ILE A 100 4.16 -1.32 6.56
C ILE A 100 3.46 -2.52 7.19
N LEU A 101 3.46 -3.68 6.51
CA LEU A 101 2.87 -4.91 7.02
C LEU A 101 3.48 -5.33 8.37
N ARG A 102 4.80 -5.21 8.53
CA ARG A 102 5.49 -5.52 9.79
C ARG A 102 5.09 -4.57 10.90
N ARG A 103 4.99 -3.26 10.60
CA ARG A 103 4.53 -2.26 11.55
C ARG A 103 3.10 -2.57 12.01
N LEU A 104 2.20 -2.86 11.08
CA LEU A 104 0.82 -3.25 11.39
C LEU A 104 0.75 -4.51 12.26
N GLN A 105 1.57 -5.52 11.97
CA GLN A 105 1.64 -6.74 12.80
C GLN A 105 2.08 -6.45 14.24
N LYS A 106 2.86 -5.39 14.48
CA LYS A 106 3.31 -4.98 15.82
C LYS A 106 2.29 -4.10 16.52
N ASP A 107 1.63 -3.21 15.79
CA ASP A 107 0.77 -2.16 16.33
C ASP A 107 -0.69 -2.63 16.49
N VAL A 108 -1.13 -3.64 15.72
CA VAL A 108 -2.50 -4.17 15.73
C VAL A 108 -2.58 -5.47 16.56
N PRO A 109 -3.62 -5.65 17.39
CA PRO A 109 -3.86 -6.92 18.09
C PRO A 109 -3.93 -8.11 17.13
N LYS A 110 -3.29 -9.21 17.51
CA LYS A 110 -3.18 -10.42 16.68
C LYS A 110 -4.53 -10.91 16.18
N ASP A 111 -5.54 -10.99 17.05
CA ASP A 111 -6.89 -11.42 16.68
C ASP A 111 -7.54 -10.53 15.61
N THR A 112 -7.31 -9.21 15.67
CA THR A 112 -7.82 -8.26 14.67
C THR A 112 -7.11 -8.46 13.34
N MET A 113 -5.78 -8.60 13.36
CA MET A 113 -4.99 -8.88 12.17
C MET A 113 -5.41 -10.20 11.51
N GLU A 114 -5.59 -11.26 12.30
CA GLU A 114 -6.02 -12.58 11.82
C GLU A 114 -7.42 -12.53 11.22
N LYS A 115 -8.37 -11.85 11.87
CA LYS A 115 -9.73 -11.65 11.33
C LYS A 115 -9.70 -11.00 9.95
N VAL A 116 -9.00 -9.88 9.81
CA VAL A 116 -8.92 -9.18 8.51
C VAL A 116 -8.20 -10.03 7.48
N PHE A 117 -7.10 -10.69 7.88
CA PHE A 117 -6.33 -11.58 7.02
C PHE A 117 -7.16 -12.75 6.47
N HIS A 118 -8.11 -13.27 7.25
CA HIS A 118 -9.00 -14.34 6.79
C HIS A 118 -9.92 -13.94 5.63
N TYR A 119 -10.28 -12.65 5.51
CA TYR A 119 -11.13 -12.14 4.43
C TYR A 119 -10.41 -11.88 3.12
N LEU A 120 -9.07 -11.99 3.09
CA LEU A 120 -8.28 -11.83 1.87
C LEU A 120 -8.41 -13.05 0.96
N SER A 121 -8.14 -12.88 -0.34
CA SER A 121 -7.96 -14.00 -1.27
C SER A 121 -6.75 -14.86 -0.88
N ASP A 122 -6.75 -16.14 -1.26
CA ASP A 122 -5.65 -17.03 -0.90
C ASP A 122 -4.32 -16.63 -1.55
N ASP A 123 -4.37 -16.04 -2.75
CA ASP A 123 -3.19 -15.45 -3.40
C ASP A 123 -2.64 -14.27 -2.62
N ALA A 124 -3.49 -13.32 -2.22
CA ALA A 124 -3.10 -12.18 -1.39
C ALA A 124 -2.51 -12.65 -0.04
N LYS A 125 -3.13 -13.64 0.61
CA LYS A 125 -2.59 -14.25 1.84
C LYS A 125 -1.22 -14.87 1.60
N GLY A 126 -1.06 -15.59 0.49
CA GLY A 126 0.20 -16.21 0.10
C GLY A 126 1.30 -15.17 -0.08
N CYS A 127 1.01 -14.10 -0.82
CA CYS A 127 1.96 -13.02 -1.08
C CYS A 127 2.36 -12.25 0.18
N ILE A 128 1.39 -11.92 1.06
CA ILE A 128 1.70 -11.27 2.35
C ILE A 128 2.58 -12.16 3.23
N LYS A 129 2.30 -13.48 3.28
CA LYS A 129 3.15 -14.43 4.02
C LYS A 129 4.56 -14.48 3.44
N SER A 130 4.71 -14.49 2.12
CA SER A 130 6.01 -14.46 1.44
C SER A 130 6.78 -13.18 1.76
N LEU A 131 6.14 -12.01 1.66
CA LEU A 131 6.73 -10.72 2.03
C LEU A 131 7.26 -10.72 3.47
N PHE A 132 6.49 -11.26 4.42
CA PHE A 132 6.95 -11.38 5.81
C PHE A 132 8.19 -12.26 5.95
N GLN A 133 8.28 -13.35 5.19
CA GLN A 133 9.43 -14.25 5.22
C GLN A 133 10.67 -13.59 4.60
N GLU A 134 10.51 -12.92 3.45
CA GLU A 134 11.60 -12.22 2.76
C GLU A 134 12.15 -11.08 3.60
N TYR A 135 11.28 -10.24 4.15
CA TYR A 135 11.70 -9.14 5.00
C TYR A 135 12.46 -9.62 6.25
N LYS A 136 12.02 -10.73 6.87
CA LYS A 136 12.76 -11.38 7.96
C LYS A 136 14.14 -11.84 7.52
N ARG A 137 14.26 -12.53 6.37
CA ARG A 137 15.55 -12.98 5.83
C ARG A 137 16.51 -11.82 5.61
N HIS A 138 16.06 -10.72 5.02
CA HIS A 138 16.88 -9.53 4.79
C HIS A 138 17.35 -8.85 6.09
N HIS A 139 16.56 -8.89 7.15
CA HIS A 139 16.94 -8.29 8.45
C HIS A 139 17.67 -9.26 9.38
N SER A 140 17.56 -10.57 9.18
CA SER A 140 18.34 -11.59 9.90
C SER A 140 19.72 -11.82 9.28
N ALA A 141 19.89 -11.59 7.97
CA ALA A 141 21.18 -11.70 7.28
C ALA A 141 22.16 -10.57 7.63
N SER A 142 21.69 -9.46 8.20
CA SER A 142 22.55 -8.36 8.67
C SER A 142 23.25 -8.63 10.01
N VAL A 143 23.04 -9.81 10.61
CA VAL A 143 23.63 -10.20 11.90
C VAL A 143 24.66 -11.33 11.70
N VAL A 144 25.54 -11.18 10.72
CA VAL A 144 26.77 -11.99 10.64
C VAL A 144 27.91 -11.07 10.22
N THR A 145 28.62 -10.55 11.21
CA THR A 145 30.02 -10.16 11.05
C THR A 145 30.83 -10.87 12.15
N PRO A 146 31.90 -11.59 11.78
CA PRO A 146 32.86 -12.17 12.73
C PRO A 146 33.67 -11.09 13.46
#